data_AF-A0A926ZA45-F1
#
_entry.id   AF-A0A926ZA45-F1
#
_cell.length_a   1.000
_cell.length_b   1.000
_cell.length_c   1.000
_cell.angle_alpha   90.00
_cell.angle_beta   90.00
_cell.angle_gamma   90.00
#
_symmetry.space_group_name_H-M   'P 1'
#
loop_
_entity.id
_entity.type
_entity.pdbx_description
1 polymer ?
#
loop_
_entity_poly.entity_id
_entity_poly.type
_entity_poly.pdbx_seq_one_letter_code
_entity_poly.pdbx_strand_id
1 'polypeptide(L)'
;MIEILVEVLGFAMVSQALRNRESAKKYLYDNIELVKQSRKTLDTAWLNGNPREYLESLDTNLSNCLIYVLATDISSDDVLADIGLI
;
A
#
# COMPACT_ATOMS: atom_id res chain seq x y z
N MET A 1 -9.12 -10.24 2.32
CA MET A 1 -7.96 -9.36 2.00
C MET A 1 -7.27 -8.84 3.25
N ILE A 2 -7.97 -8.13 4.16
CA ILE A 2 -7.38 -7.64 5.41
C ILE A 2 -6.80 -8.76 6.29
N GLU A 3 -7.47 -9.92 6.38
CA GLU A 3 -6.97 -11.07 7.15
C GLU A 3 -5.59 -11.56 6.66
N ILE A 4 -5.41 -11.66 5.34
CA ILE A 4 -4.12 -12.01 4.71
C ILE A 4 -3.06 -10.95 5.02
N LEU A 5 -3.42 -9.66 4.95
CA LEU A 5 -2.51 -8.58 5.29
C LEU A 5 -2.08 -8.66 6.77
N VAL A 6 -3.01 -8.97 7.67
CA VAL A 6 -2.71 -9.12 9.10
C VAL A 6 -1.82 -10.33 9.37
N GLU A 7 -2.05 -11.44 8.67
CA GLU A 7 -1.23 -12.65 8.76
C GLU A 7 0.22 -12.38 8.29
N VAL A 8 0.38 -11.69 7.15
CA VAL A 8 1.69 -11.47 6.52
C VAL A 8 2.45 -10.30 7.13
N LEU A 9 1.78 -9.18 7.41
CA LEU A 9 2.41 -7.93 7.85
C LEU A 9 2.32 -7.71 9.37
N GLY A 10 1.38 -8.38 10.03
CA GLY A 10 1.08 -8.21 11.44
C GLY A 10 0.00 -7.17 11.72
N PHE A 11 -0.82 -7.44 12.74
CA PHE A 11 -1.95 -6.61 13.13
C PHE A 11 -1.58 -5.14 13.41
N ALA A 12 -0.44 -4.90 14.06
CA ALA A 12 0.00 -3.55 14.43
C ALA A 12 0.19 -2.65 13.20
N MET A 13 0.90 -3.15 12.18
CA MET A 13 1.19 -2.41 10.96
C MET A 13 -0.08 -2.12 10.15
N VAL A 14 -0.93 -3.14 9.98
CA VAL A 14 -2.20 -3.00 9.24
C VAL A 14 -3.15 -2.05 9.95
N SER A 15 -3.31 -2.20 11.27
CA SER A 15 -4.21 -1.32 12.05
C SER A 15 -3.73 0.13 12.08
N GLN A 16 -2.43 0.38 12.12
CA GLN A 16 -1.87 1.74 12.03
C GLN A 16 -2.17 2.37 10.67
N ALA A 17 -1.94 1.65 9.57
CA ALA A 17 -2.23 2.13 8.23
C ALA A 17 -3.72 2.49 8.06
N LEU A 18 -4.62 1.62 8.54
CA LEU A 18 -6.07 1.83 8.44
C LEU A 18 -6.59 2.97 9.32
N ARG A 19 -5.99 3.21 10.49
CA ARG A 19 -6.31 4.39 11.33
C ARG A 19 -5.93 5.70 10.63
N ASN A 20 -4.90 5.67 9.81
CA ASN A 20 -4.39 6.82 9.05
C ASN A 20 -4.93 6.91 7.62
N ARG A 21 -6.08 6.28 7.33
CA ARG A 21 -6.63 6.17 5.97
C ARG A 21 -6.81 7.49 5.21
N GLU A 22 -7.23 8.56 5.88
CA GLU A 22 -7.42 9.86 5.23
C GLU A 22 -6.06 10.47 4.81
N SER A 23 -5.05 10.33 5.67
CA SER A 23 -3.68 10.76 5.38
C SER A 23 -3.05 9.91 4.28
N ALA A 24 -3.28 8.59 4.30
CA ALA A 24 -2.83 7.67 3.25
C ALA A 24 -3.47 8.01 1.90
N LYS A 25 -4.79 8.25 1.87
CA LYS A 25 -5.51 8.67 0.67
C LYS A 25 -5.00 9.99 0.12
N LYS A 26 -4.76 10.99 0.98
CA LYS A 26 -4.16 12.25 0.56
C LYS A 26 -2.75 12.05 -0.01
N TYR A 27 -1.91 11.28 0.69
CA TYR A 27 -0.55 10.99 0.26
C TYR A 27 -0.51 10.30 -1.11
N LEU A 28 -1.46 9.38 -1.38
CA LEU A 28 -1.64 8.75 -2.69
C LEU A 28 -1.80 9.79 -3.79
N TYR A 29 -2.74 10.72 -3.66
CA TYR A 29 -2.98 11.75 -4.68
C TYR A 29 -1.81 12.74 -4.83
N ASP A 30 -1.16 13.09 -3.72
CA ASP A 30 -0.02 14.01 -3.73
C ASP A 30 1.24 13.37 -4.35
N ASN A 31 1.36 12.03 -4.33
CA ASN A 31 2.58 11.30 -4.69
C ASN A 31 2.31 10.08 -5.60
N ILE A 32 1.38 10.22 -6.56
CA ILE A 32 0.87 9.11 -7.38
C ILE A 32 1.99 8.26 -8.01
N GLU A 33 2.98 8.89 -8.64
CA GLU A 33 4.05 8.18 -9.34
C GLU A 33 4.96 7.38 -8.39
N LEU A 34 5.26 7.94 -7.22
CA LEU A 34 6.03 7.24 -6.20
C LEU A 34 5.26 6.01 -5.71
N VAL A 35 3.98 6.17 -5.39
CA VAL A 35 3.15 5.07 -4.89
C VAL A 35 3.02 3.96 -5.93
N LYS A 36 2.86 4.29 -7.21
CA LYS A 36 2.85 3.29 -8.31
C LYS A 36 4.15 2.51 -8.40
N GLN A 37 5.29 3.19 -8.36
CA GLN A 37 6.59 2.53 -8.45
C GLN A 37 6.81 1.62 -7.24
N SER A 38 6.57 2.12 -6.03
CA SER A 38 6.68 1.35 -4.80
C SER A 38 5.70 0.19 -4.75
N ARG A 39 4.51 0.32 -5.36
CA ARG A 39 3.55 -0.79 -5.50
C ARG A 39 4.11 -1.93 -6.33
N LYS A 40 4.75 -1.64 -7.47
CA LYS A 40 5.41 -2.67 -8.31
C LYS A 40 6.52 -3.39 -7.55
N THR A 41 7.32 -2.65 -6.78
CA THR A 41 8.35 -3.24 -5.93
C THR A 41 7.74 -4.08 -4.80
N LEU A 42 6.65 -3.63 -4.19
CA LEU A 42 5.92 -4.38 -3.18
C LEU A 42 5.38 -5.71 -3.73
N ASP A 43 4.83 -5.71 -4.95
CA ASP A 43 4.35 -6.94 -5.59
C ASP A 43 5.51 -7.93 -5.81
N THR A 44 6.68 -7.44 -6.21
CA THR A 44 7.91 -8.25 -6.34
C THR A 44 8.35 -8.81 -4.97
N ALA A 45 8.33 -7.99 -3.92
CA ALA A 45 8.65 -8.44 -2.56
C ALA A 45 7.65 -9.48 -2.04
N TRP A 46 6.37 -9.36 -2.41
CA TRP A 46 5.34 -10.34 -2.09
C TRP A 46 5.63 -11.70 -2.71
N LEU A 47 6.01 -11.72 -3.99
CA LEU A 47 6.40 -12.95 -4.70
C LEU A 47 7.67 -13.58 -4.12
N ASN A 48 8.59 -12.76 -3.61
CA ASN A 48 9.82 -13.22 -2.98
C ASN A 48 9.64 -13.60 -1.50
N GLY A 49 8.44 -13.47 -0.94
CA GLY A 49 8.13 -13.84 0.44
C GLY A 49 8.64 -12.85 1.50
N ASN A 50 9.04 -11.64 1.11
CA ASN A 50 9.53 -10.59 2.02
C ASN A 50 8.80 -9.23 1.92
N PRO A 51 7.47 -9.19 1.79
CA PRO A 51 6.74 -7.93 1.65
C PRO A 51 6.83 -7.05 2.91
N ARG A 52 6.91 -7.67 4.09
CA ARG A 52 7.00 -6.96 5.36
C ARG A 52 8.32 -6.21 5.50
N GLU A 53 9.44 -6.87 5.20
CA GLU A 53 10.78 -6.25 5.26
C GLU A 53 10.86 -5.04 4.31
N TYR A 54 10.28 -5.17 3.12
CA TYR A 54 10.18 -4.05 2.18
C TYR A 54 9.37 -2.90 2.79
N LEU A 55 8.18 -3.15 3.32
CA LEU A 55 7.34 -2.11 3.94
C LEU A 55 7.97 -1.45 5.17
N GLU A 56 8.77 -2.19 5.95
CA GLU A 56 9.52 -1.66 7.10
C GLU A 56 10.72 -0.81 6.68
N SER A 57 11.23 -1.00 5.45
CA SER A 57 12.32 -0.17 4.90
C SER A 57 11.86 1.18 4.36
N LEU A 58 10.55 1.37 4.16
CA LEU A 58 9.97 2.60 3.63
C LEU A 58 9.67 3.62 4.73
N ASP A 59 9.50 4.88 4.32
CA ASP A 59 8.94 5.87 5.23
C ASP A 59 7.51 5.49 5.64
N THR A 60 7.11 5.94 6.84
CA THR A 60 5.83 5.57 7.44
C THR A 60 4.62 6.01 6.60
N ASN A 61 4.71 7.12 5.87
CA ASN A 61 3.57 7.60 5.08
C ASN A 61 3.38 6.75 3.83
N LEU A 62 4.48 6.43 3.13
CA LEU A 62 4.45 5.55 1.97
C LEU A 62 4.05 4.12 2.36
N SER A 63 4.59 3.58 3.45
CA SER A 63 4.24 2.26 3.97
C SER A 63 2.74 2.18 4.32
N ASN A 64 2.23 3.14 5.08
CA ASN A 64 0.80 3.22 5.40
C ASN A 64 -0.07 3.39 4.15
N CYS A 65 0.39 4.17 3.16
CA CYS A 65 -0.31 4.37 1.89
C CYS A 65 -0.43 3.06 1.11
N LEU A 66 0.66 2.31 0.96
CA LEU A 66 0.66 1.03 0.23
C LEU A 66 -0.24 -0.01 0.92
N ILE A 67 -0.22 -0.06 2.25
CA ILE A 67 -1.09 -0.96 3.01
C ILE A 67 -2.56 -0.53 2.89
N TYR A 68 -2.84 0.77 2.90
CA TYR A 68 -4.19 1.30 2.65
C TYR A 68 -4.70 0.91 1.27
N VAL A 69 -3.90 1.08 0.22
CA VAL A 69 -4.24 0.68 -1.16
C VAL A 69 -4.51 -0.83 -1.22
N LEU A 70 -3.65 -1.64 -0.61
CA LEU A 70 -3.83 -3.09 -0.49
C LEU A 70 -5.11 -3.49 0.25
N ALA A 71 -5.46 -2.79 1.33
CA ALA A 71 -6.55 -3.17 2.21
C ALA A 71 -7.93 -2.72 1.69
N THR A 72 -7.98 -1.69 0.85
CA THR A 72 -9.23 -1.09 0.40
C THR A 72 -9.76 -1.69 -0.90
N ASP A 73 -9.14 -2.76 -1.40
CA ASP A 73 -9.46 -3.37 -2.70
C ASP A 73 -9.67 -2.29 -3.77
N ILE A 74 -8.82 -1.26 -3.70
CA ILE A 74 -8.62 -0.36 -4.80
C ILE A 74 -7.93 -1.26 -5.81
N SER A 75 -8.73 -1.87 -6.70
CA SER A 75 -8.21 -2.45 -7.92
C SER A 75 -7.23 -1.39 -8.42
N SER A 76 -5.95 -1.76 -8.48
CA SER A 76 -4.93 -0.81 -8.87
C SER A 76 -5.23 -0.30 -10.28
N ASP A 77 -6.15 -0.95 -11.00
CA ASP A 77 -6.68 -0.48 -12.27
C ASP A 77 -7.76 0.60 -12.13
N ASP A 78 -8.72 0.59 -11.20
CA ASP A 78 -9.83 1.58 -11.23
C ASP A 78 -9.41 2.97 -10.72
N VAL A 79 -8.65 3.07 -9.63
CA VAL A 79 -8.15 4.38 -9.16
C VAL A 79 -7.03 4.91 -10.04
N LEU A 80 -6.25 4.05 -10.70
CA LEU A 80 -5.26 4.48 -11.69
C LEU A 80 -5.90 4.80 -13.05
N ALA A 81 -6.99 4.13 -13.45
CA ALA A 81 -7.75 4.44 -14.65
C ALA A 81 -8.52 5.76 -14.51
N ASP A 82 -9.14 6.02 -13.35
CA ASP A 82 -9.87 7.28 -13.09
C ASP A 82 -8.98 8.53 -13.10
N ILE A 83 -7.67 8.36 -12.85
CA ILE A 83 -6.67 9.43 -12.95
C ILE A 83 -5.84 9.36 -14.24
N GLY A 84 -6.28 8.60 -15.24
CA GLY A 84 -5.71 8.60 -16.59
C GLY A 84 -4.34 7.94 -16.70
N LEU A 85 -4.13 6.81 -16.04
CA LEU A 85 -2.87 6.07 -16.03
C LEU A 85 -2.95 4.65 -16.61
N ILE A 86 -3.90 4.41 -17.52
CA ILE A 86 -3.89 3.33 -18.51
C ILE A 86 -3.94 3.97 -19.90
#